data_AF-A0A653IYM9-F1
#
_entry.id   AF-A0A653IYM9-F1
#
_cell.length_a   1.000
_cell.length_b   1.000
_cell.length_c   1.000
_cell.angle_alpha   90.00
_cell.angle_beta   90.00
_cell.angle_gamma   90.00
#
_symmetry.space_group_name_H-M   'P 1'
#
loop_
_entity.id
_entity.type
_entity.pdbx_description
1 polymer ?
#
loop_
_entity_poly.entity_id
_entity_poly.type
_entity_poly.pdbx_seq_one_letter_code
_entity_poly.pdbx_strand_id
1 'polypeptide(L)'
;MVGTAKVLRIAERVAGHFSDNLYLRIRFRRRFGWWPNVHRPKTFNEHLLRYRFRSKSDPRLPLLADKIGAKRIVAMKIGEHHLIPTIWSGPCLPPRAERNWPKPYVLKAAHRSGATIIVHDEEVENWDAIEAKCSNWLAKPFGVMGREWHYAKIAPMLLVDRASAGPASRRTI
;
A
#
# COMPACT_ATOMS: atom_id res chain seq x y z
N MET A 1 -22.97 -22.93 1.26
CA MET A 1 -22.23 -21.65 1.33
C MET A 1 -20.95 -21.57 0.48
N VAL A 2 -20.29 -22.69 0.10
CA VAL A 2 -19.06 -22.68 -0.73
C VAL A 2 -19.29 -22.22 -2.19
N GLY A 3 -20.48 -22.47 -2.76
CA GLY A 3 -20.80 -22.12 -4.14
C GLY A 3 -20.81 -20.60 -4.40
N THR A 4 -21.42 -19.81 -3.51
CA THR A 4 -21.58 -18.36 -3.69
C THR A 4 -20.24 -17.62 -3.67
N ALA A 5 -19.29 -18.04 -2.81
CA ALA A 5 -17.97 -17.44 -2.75
C ALA A 5 -17.13 -17.73 -4.01
N LYS A 6 -17.24 -18.94 -4.56
CA LYS A 6 -16.58 -19.33 -5.82
C LYS A 6 -17.17 -18.55 -7.00
N VAL A 7 -18.50 -18.43 -7.06
CA VAL A 7 -19.19 -17.62 -8.09
C VAL A 7 -18.79 -16.15 -8.01
N LEU A 8 -18.76 -15.54 -6.82
CA LEU A 8 -18.33 -14.13 -6.68
C LEU A 8 -16.86 -13.90 -7.05
N ARG A 9 -15.99 -14.89 -6.84
CA ARG A 9 -14.58 -14.81 -7.27
C ARG A 9 -14.46 -14.82 -8.80
N ILE A 10 -15.23 -15.68 -9.46
CA ILE A 10 -15.28 -15.73 -10.94
C ILE A 10 -15.89 -14.43 -11.47
N ALA A 11 -17.01 -13.97 -10.90
CA ALA A 11 -17.66 -12.73 -11.28
C ALA A 11 -16.74 -11.50 -11.10
N GLU A 12 -15.94 -11.44 -10.02
CA GLU A 12 -14.95 -10.37 -9.84
C GLU A 12 -13.88 -10.40 -10.95
N ARG A 13 -13.39 -11.59 -11.34
CA ARG A 13 -12.42 -11.73 -12.42
C ARG A 13 -13.00 -11.30 -13.77
N VAL A 14 -14.26 -11.65 -14.05
CA VAL A 14 -14.97 -11.27 -15.27
C VAL A 14 -15.24 -9.76 -15.29
N ALA A 15 -15.83 -9.20 -14.22
CA ALA A 15 -16.03 -7.76 -14.06
C ALA A 15 -14.72 -6.96 -14.15
N GLY A 16 -13.59 -7.62 -13.88
CA GLY A 16 -12.22 -7.20 -14.16
C GLY A 16 -11.96 -6.71 -15.60
N HIS A 17 -12.83 -7.02 -16.56
CA HIS A 17 -12.72 -6.61 -17.97
C HIS A 17 -13.76 -5.56 -18.39
N PHE A 18 -14.69 -5.22 -17.50
CA PHE A 18 -15.76 -4.24 -17.76
C PHE A 18 -15.51 -2.96 -16.96
N SER A 19 -16.48 -2.48 -16.19
CA SER A 19 -16.40 -1.19 -15.48
C SER A 19 -15.77 -1.27 -14.08
N ASP A 20 -15.05 -0.23 -13.69
CA ASP A 20 -14.57 -0.03 -12.30
C ASP A 20 -15.70 -0.10 -11.29
N ASN A 21 -16.87 0.41 -11.66
CA ASN A 21 -18.05 0.40 -10.81
C ASN A 21 -18.49 -1.04 -10.48
N LEU A 22 -18.71 -1.86 -11.51
CA LEU A 22 -19.18 -3.23 -11.33
C LEU A 22 -18.16 -4.07 -10.57
N TYR A 23 -16.89 -4.01 -10.98
CA TYR A 23 -15.79 -4.72 -10.32
C TYR A 23 -15.74 -4.39 -8.82
N LEU A 24 -15.76 -3.10 -8.47
CA LEU A 24 -15.62 -2.68 -7.07
C LEU A 24 -16.84 -3.02 -6.22
N ARG A 25 -18.06 -3.01 -6.78
CA ARG A 25 -19.28 -3.44 -6.06
C ARG A 25 -19.29 -4.94 -5.81
N ILE A 26 -18.86 -5.76 -6.77
CA ILE A 26 -18.72 -7.21 -6.59
C ILE A 26 -17.63 -7.53 -5.57
N ARG A 27 -16.47 -6.86 -5.67
CA ARG A 27 -15.38 -7.01 -4.70
C ARG A 27 -15.82 -6.63 -3.28
N PHE A 28 -16.60 -5.55 -3.14
CA PHE A 28 -17.21 -5.16 -1.87
C PHE A 28 -18.12 -6.28 -1.35
N ARG A 29 -19.05 -6.79 -2.17
CA ARG A 29 -19.98 -7.87 -1.80
C ARG A 29 -19.26 -9.14 -1.37
N ARG A 30 -18.15 -9.48 -2.02
CA ARG A 30 -17.33 -10.64 -1.66
C ARG A 30 -16.59 -10.43 -0.33
N ARG A 31 -16.12 -9.21 -0.06
CA ARG A 31 -15.36 -8.90 1.16
C ARG A 31 -16.24 -8.76 2.39
N PHE A 32 -17.40 -8.11 2.25
CA PHE A 32 -18.24 -7.73 3.37
C PHE A 32 -19.50 -8.60 3.52
N GLY A 33 -19.98 -9.22 2.45
CA GLY A 33 -21.15 -10.11 2.54
C GLY A 33 -22.49 -9.44 2.16
N TRP A 34 -22.51 -8.15 1.85
CA TRP A 34 -23.69 -7.42 1.34
C TRP A 34 -23.34 -6.48 0.20
N TRP A 35 -24.33 -6.04 -0.58
CA TRP A 35 -24.12 -5.12 -1.68
C TRP A 35 -24.02 -3.68 -1.16
N PRO A 36 -23.06 -2.87 -1.63
CA PRO A 36 -22.92 -1.50 -1.14
C PRO A 36 -23.99 -0.58 -1.73
N ASN A 37 -24.50 0.33 -0.92
CA ASN A 37 -25.29 1.48 -1.37
C ASN A 37 -24.40 2.72 -1.53
N VAL A 38 -24.00 3.01 -2.77
CA VAL A 38 -23.13 4.16 -3.08
C VAL A 38 -23.87 5.50 -3.16
N HIS A 39 -25.21 5.47 -3.31
CA HIS A 39 -26.04 6.68 -3.39
C HIS A 39 -26.34 7.22 -1.99
N ARG A 40 -26.66 6.32 -1.06
CA ARG A 40 -26.93 6.61 0.36
C ARG A 40 -26.08 5.69 1.25
N PRO A 41 -24.75 5.92 1.32
CA PRO A 41 -23.86 5.11 2.16
C PRO A 41 -24.23 5.26 3.64
N LYS A 42 -24.12 4.17 4.39
CA LYS A 42 -24.39 4.14 5.85
C LYS A 42 -23.16 3.72 6.65
N THR A 43 -22.32 2.86 6.06
CA THR A 43 -21.12 2.32 6.72
C THR A 43 -19.86 3.05 6.25
N PHE A 44 -18.80 3.03 7.08
CA PHE A 44 -17.50 3.58 6.71
C PHE A 44 -17.00 3.04 5.35
N ASN A 45 -17.13 1.73 5.11
CA ASN A 45 -16.68 1.10 3.87
C ASN A 45 -17.50 1.56 2.65
N GLU A 46 -18.80 1.79 2.79
CA GLU A 46 -19.63 2.36 1.71
C GLU A 46 -19.26 3.82 1.43
N HIS A 47 -18.98 4.60 2.47
CA HIS A 47 -18.46 5.97 2.33
C HIS A 47 -17.11 5.97 1.60
N LEU A 48 -16.20 5.06 1.96
CA LEU A 48 -14.90 4.92 1.30
C LEU A 48 -15.05 4.49 -0.17
N LEU A 49 -15.96 3.56 -0.47
CA LEU A 49 -16.25 3.15 -1.84
C LEU A 49 -16.84 4.31 -2.66
N ARG A 50 -17.78 5.07 -2.09
CA ARG A 50 -18.33 6.28 -2.73
C ARG A 50 -17.24 7.33 -2.97
N TYR A 51 -16.37 7.56 -1.97
CA TYR A 51 -15.25 8.47 -2.10
C TYR A 51 -14.32 8.04 -3.24
N ARG A 52 -13.96 6.76 -3.32
CA ARG A 52 -13.13 6.20 -4.40
C ARG A 52 -13.70 6.43 -5.79
N PHE A 53 -15.03 6.38 -5.96
CA PHE A 53 -15.66 6.71 -7.23
C PHE A 53 -15.61 8.21 -7.55
N ARG A 54 -15.86 9.07 -6.55
CA ARG A 54 -15.89 10.53 -6.73
C ARG A 54 -14.51 11.16 -6.86
N SER A 55 -13.49 10.57 -6.27
CA SER A 55 -12.13 11.09 -6.26
C SER A 55 -11.30 10.65 -7.47
N LYS A 56 -11.91 9.98 -8.46
CA LYS A 56 -11.22 9.60 -9.70
C LYS A 56 -10.63 10.86 -10.35
N SER A 57 -9.33 10.82 -10.64
CA SER A 57 -8.55 11.93 -11.21
C SER A 57 -8.19 13.08 -10.26
N ASP A 58 -8.48 13.01 -8.95
CA ASP A 58 -8.03 14.01 -7.98
C ASP A 58 -6.49 14.04 -7.88
N PRO A 59 -5.81 15.11 -8.35
CA PRO A 59 -4.35 15.16 -8.45
C PRO A 59 -3.65 15.08 -7.09
N ARG A 60 -4.36 15.29 -5.98
CA ARG A 60 -3.81 15.19 -4.63
C ARG A 60 -3.55 13.75 -4.21
N LEU A 61 -4.35 12.79 -4.71
CA LEU A 61 -4.30 11.41 -4.22
C LEU A 61 -2.98 10.69 -4.52
N PRO A 62 -2.38 10.78 -5.72
CA PRO A 62 -1.05 10.23 -5.96
C PRO A 62 0.00 10.80 -4.99
N LEU A 63 -0.02 12.11 -4.76
CA LEU A 63 0.94 12.79 -3.89
C LEU A 63 0.80 12.37 -2.42
N LEU A 64 -0.44 12.20 -1.95
CA LEU A 64 -0.72 11.78 -0.59
C LEU A 64 -0.51 10.27 -0.35
N ALA A 65 -0.63 9.46 -1.40
CA ALA A 65 -0.39 8.02 -1.33
C ALA A 65 1.09 7.64 -1.48
N ASP A 66 1.89 8.48 -2.13
CA ASP A 66 3.34 8.33 -2.20
C ASP A 66 3.95 8.57 -0.81
N LYS A 67 4.53 7.54 -0.20
CA LYS A 67 5.12 7.67 1.14
C LYS A 67 6.28 8.68 1.19
N ILE A 68 7.01 8.85 0.09
CA ILE A 68 8.11 9.82 0.01
C ILE A 68 7.53 11.22 -0.20
N GLY A 69 6.66 11.40 -1.20
CA GLY A 69 5.97 12.66 -1.47
C GLY A 69 5.14 13.18 -0.29
N ALA A 70 4.41 12.30 0.39
CA ALA A 70 3.59 12.65 1.55
C ALA A 70 4.44 13.18 2.71
N LYS A 71 5.62 12.59 2.96
CA LYS A 71 6.57 13.12 3.94
C LYS A 71 6.98 14.55 3.62
N ARG A 72 7.33 14.83 2.36
CA ARG A 72 7.66 16.20 1.92
C ARG A 72 6.50 17.17 2.17
N ILE A 73 5.26 16.76 1.88
CA ILE A 73 4.08 17.60 2.13
C ILE A 73 3.89 17.89 3.62
N VAL A 74 4.06 16.87 4.47
CA VAL A 74 3.94 17.03 5.93
C VAL A 74 5.04 17.95 6.47
N ALA A 75 6.30 17.76 6.05
CA ALA A 75 7.41 18.64 6.39
C ALA A 75 7.10 20.11 6.07
N MET A 76 6.62 20.38 4.85
CA MET A 76 6.27 21.73 4.42
C MET A 76 5.09 22.34 5.17
N LYS A 77 4.13 21.53 5.62
CA LYS A 77 2.88 22.02 6.24
C LYS A 77 2.98 22.21 7.74
N ILE A 78 3.60 21.27 8.43
CA ILE A 78 3.61 21.22 9.90
C ILE A 78 5.01 21.03 10.49
N GLY A 79 6.05 20.90 9.65
CA GLY A 79 7.44 20.78 10.08
C GLY A 79 7.96 19.34 10.11
N GLU A 80 9.28 19.20 9.96
CA GLU A 80 9.97 17.91 9.86
C GLU A 80 9.99 17.12 11.17
N HIS A 81 9.84 17.77 12.31
CA HIS A 81 9.84 17.13 13.63
C HIS A 81 8.67 16.16 13.84
N HIS A 82 7.62 16.22 13.00
CA HIS A 82 6.53 15.25 12.98
C HIS A 82 6.83 14.02 12.11
N LEU A 83 7.97 13.99 11.41
CA LEU A 83 8.35 12.88 10.53
C LEU A 83 9.26 11.91 11.24
N ILE A 84 9.01 10.63 10.96
CA ILE A 84 10.00 9.58 11.23
C ILE A 84 11.20 9.81 10.29
N PRO A 85 12.44 9.82 10.80
CA PRO A 85 13.63 9.99 9.97
C PRO A 85 13.73 8.92 8.87
N THR A 86 13.86 9.37 7.62
CA THR A 86 14.21 8.51 6.49
C THR A 86 15.73 8.31 6.50
N ILE A 87 16.18 7.06 6.60
CA ILE A 87 17.60 6.69 6.55
C ILE A 87 18.09 6.68 5.10
N TRP A 88 17.26 6.15 4.19
CA TRP A 88 17.61 6.01 2.78
C TRP A 88 16.35 5.91 1.92
N SER A 89 16.42 6.34 0.66
CA SER A 89 15.39 6.07 -0.35
C SER A 89 15.98 6.05 -1.75
N GLY A 90 15.46 5.20 -2.64
CA GLY A 90 15.93 5.09 -4.01
C GLY A 90 15.12 4.11 -4.87
N PRO A 91 15.38 4.06 -6.18
CA PRO A 91 14.66 3.19 -7.12
C PRO A 91 15.02 1.70 -6.96
N CYS A 92 16.20 1.39 -6.42
CA CYS A 92 16.68 0.04 -6.11
C CYS A 92 17.54 0.06 -4.84
N LEU A 93 17.66 -1.07 -4.14
CA LEU A 93 18.52 -1.16 -2.96
C LEU A 93 19.99 -0.89 -3.35
N PRO A 94 20.75 -0.17 -2.51
CA PRO A 94 22.17 0.06 -2.76
C PRO A 94 22.96 -1.26 -2.57
N PRO A 95 24.25 -1.33 -2.94
CA PRO A 95 25.10 -2.48 -2.62
C PRO A 95 25.03 -2.88 -1.14
N ARG A 96 25.12 -4.18 -0.83
CA ARG A 96 24.98 -4.69 0.55
C ARG A 96 25.97 -4.04 1.53
N ALA A 97 27.19 -3.72 1.07
CA ALA A 97 28.22 -3.06 1.87
C ALA A 97 27.85 -1.63 2.31
N GLU A 98 26.90 -0.98 1.64
CA GLU A 98 26.43 0.37 1.96
C GLU A 98 25.18 0.37 2.86
N ARG A 99 24.61 -0.81 3.16
CA ARG A 99 23.37 -0.96 3.95
C ARG A 99 23.64 -0.96 5.46
N ASN A 100 24.49 -0.05 5.91
CA ASN A 100 24.85 0.12 7.32
C ASN A 100 23.77 0.92 8.06
N TRP A 101 22.53 0.44 8.00
CA TRP A 101 21.38 1.13 8.58
C TRP A 101 21.23 0.79 10.07
N PRO A 102 21.08 1.78 10.95
CA PRO A 102 20.85 1.53 12.37
C PRO A 102 19.53 0.78 12.56
N LYS A 103 19.59 -0.33 13.30
CA LYS A 103 18.42 -1.06 13.75
C LYS A 103 17.80 -0.38 14.98
N PRO A 104 16.48 -0.51 15.18
CA PRO A 104 15.52 -1.15 14.29
C PRO A 104 15.12 -0.21 13.13
N TYR A 105 14.80 -0.77 11.96
CA TYR A 105 14.37 0.00 10.79
C TYR A 105 13.23 -0.68 10.04
N VAL A 106 12.58 0.10 9.18
CA VAL A 106 11.47 -0.38 8.35
C VAL A 106 11.74 -0.06 6.88
N LEU A 107 11.87 -1.11 6.08
CA LEU A 107 12.00 -1.05 4.63
C LEU A 107 10.62 -1.16 3.98
N LYS A 108 10.27 -0.20 3.11
CA LYS A 108 8.95 -0.12 2.48
C LYS A 108 9.06 0.24 1.01
N ALA A 109 8.09 -0.20 0.21
CA ALA A 109 7.86 0.40 -1.11
C ALA A 109 6.97 1.64 -1.00
N ALA A 110 7.36 2.71 -1.70
CA ALA A 110 6.67 3.99 -1.68
C ALA A 110 5.32 3.95 -2.41
N HIS A 111 5.30 3.31 -3.60
CA HIS A 111 4.21 3.33 -4.59
C HIS A 111 3.07 2.33 -4.39
N ARG A 112 2.96 1.70 -3.20
CA ARG A 112 1.97 0.65 -2.95
C ARG A 112 1.67 0.42 -1.48
N SER A 113 0.63 -0.36 -1.19
CA SER A 113 0.35 -0.87 0.16
C SER A 113 0.81 -2.33 0.33
N GLY A 114 0.91 -2.77 1.59
CA GLY A 114 1.28 -4.15 1.97
C GLY A 114 2.71 -4.58 1.61
N ALA A 115 3.62 -3.62 1.41
CA ALA A 115 5.02 -3.85 1.05
C ALA A 115 5.92 -3.24 2.12
N THR A 116 6.12 -4.00 3.20
CA THR A 116 6.84 -3.56 4.40
C THR A 116 7.60 -4.74 4.99
N ILE A 117 8.86 -4.51 5.33
CA ILE A 117 9.72 -5.39 6.11
C ILE A 117 10.18 -4.57 7.31
N ILE A 118 10.01 -5.11 8.50
CA ILE A 118 10.51 -4.55 9.76
C ILE A 118 11.72 -5.39 10.12
N VAL A 119 12.84 -4.73 10.43
CA VAL A 119 14.07 -5.37 10.92
C VAL A 119 14.28 -4.92 12.35
N HIS A 120 14.31 -5.89 13.26
CA HIS A 120 14.51 -5.66 14.69
C HIS A 120 15.99 -5.77 15.09
N ASP A 121 16.34 -5.28 16.27
CA ASP A 121 17.73 -5.13 16.75
C ASP A 121 18.56 -6.42 16.67
N GLU A 122 17.99 -7.53 17.10
CA GLU A 122 18.69 -8.83 17.18
C GLU A 122 18.59 -9.65 15.88
N GLU A 123 17.88 -9.16 14.85
CA GLU A 123 17.67 -9.93 13.63
C GLU A 123 18.86 -9.83 12.68
N VAL A 124 19.29 -10.96 12.14
CA VAL A 124 20.21 -11.00 10.99
C VAL A 124 19.39 -10.91 9.71
N GLU A 125 19.68 -9.94 8.86
CA GLU A 125 19.00 -9.77 7.59
C GLU A 125 19.26 -10.95 6.64
N ASN A 126 18.19 -11.62 6.23
CA ASN A 126 18.24 -12.46 5.04
C ASN A 126 18.13 -11.58 3.79
N TRP A 127 19.27 -11.05 3.33
CA TRP A 127 19.31 -10.11 2.21
C TRP A 127 18.79 -10.69 0.90
N ASP A 128 18.99 -11.99 0.65
CA ASP A 128 18.46 -12.65 -0.55
C ASP A 128 16.92 -12.60 -0.55
N ALA A 129 16.28 -12.95 0.57
CA ALA A 129 14.84 -12.88 0.72
C ALA A 129 14.30 -11.43 0.67
N ILE A 130 15.03 -10.48 1.26
CA ILE A 130 14.67 -9.05 1.25
C ILE A 130 14.73 -8.50 -0.18
N GLU A 131 15.82 -8.75 -0.90
CA GLU A 131 16.02 -8.31 -2.28
C GLU A 131 14.97 -8.92 -3.21
N ALA A 132 14.67 -10.22 -3.06
CA ALA A 132 13.62 -10.90 -3.82
C ALA A 132 12.25 -10.25 -3.60
N LYS A 133 11.90 -9.93 -2.33
CA LYS A 133 10.66 -9.20 -2.00
C LYS A 133 10.64 -7.81 -2.63
N CYS A 134 11.73 -7.06 -2.53
CA CYS A 134 11.83 -5.71 -3.07
C CYS A 134 11.70 -5.69 -4.59
N SER A 135 12.40 -6.58 -5.29
CA SER A 135 12.28 -6.78 -6.73
C SER A 135 10.83 -7.09 -7.13
N ASN A 136 10.18 -8.01 -6.41
CA ASN A 136 8.77 -8.32 -6.63
C ASN A 136 7.84 -7.12 -6.38
N TRP A 137 8.16 -6.26 -5.40
CA TRP A 137 7.36 -5.09 -5.11
C TRP A 137 7.45 -4.03 -6.21
N LEU A 138 8.66 -3.79 -6.71
CA LEU A 138 8.97 -2.79 -7.74
C LEU A 138 8.42 -3.20 -9.11
N ALA A 139 8.50 -4.48 -9.47
CA ALA A 139 8.02 -4.99 -10.77
C ALA A 139 6.48 -5.00 -10.92
N LYS A 140 5.74 -4.91 -9.81
CA LYS A 140 4.28 -5.08 -9.80
C LYS A 140 3.55 -3.75 -10.07
N PRO A 141 2.65 -3.67 -11.08
CA PRO A 141 1.81 -2.50 -11.32
C PRO A 141 0.65 -2.44 -10.31
N PHE A 142 0.96 -2.19 -9.05
CA PHE A 142 0.05 -2.32 -7.91
C PHE A 142 -1.27 -1.55 -8.10
N GLY A 143 -1.17 -0.29 -8.54
CA GLY A 143 -2.35 0.55 -8.79
C GLY A 143 -3.29 -0.02 -9.86
N VAL A 144 -2.77 -0.73 -10.85
CA VAL A 144 -3.58 -1.38 -11.89
C VAL A 144 -4.25 -2.63 -11.34
N MET A 145 -3.50 -3.51 -10.67
CA MET A 145 -4.03 -4.77 -10.12
C MET A 145 -5.14 -4.56 -9.08
N GLY A 146 -5.00 -3.53 -8.24
CA GLY A 146 -5.98 -3.17 -7.22
C GLY A 146 -7.10 -2.25 -7.73
N ARG A 147 -7.02 -1.80 -8.99
CA ARG A 147 -7.78 -0.67 -9.55
C ARG A 147 -7.68 0.62 -8.71
N GLU A 148 -6.58 0.77 -7.99
CA GLU A 148 -6.25 1.95 -7.19
C GLU A 148 -5.43 2.90 -8.04
N TRP A 149 -6.12 3.59 -8.94
CA TRP A 149 -5.55 4.40 -10.01
C TRP A 149 -4.45 5.38 -9.54
N HIS A 150 -4.54 5.90 -8.31
CA HIS A 150 -3.60 6.87 -7.78
C HIS A 150 -2.21 6.26 -7.57
N TYR A 151 -2.11 4.99 -7.18
CA TYR A 151 -0.83 4.30 -7.07
C TYR A 151 -0.15 4.09 -8.43
N ALA A 152 -0.91 4.02 -9.52
CA ALA A 152 -0.35 3.87 -10.87
C ALA A 152 0.39 5.13 -11.35
N LYS A 153 0.24 6.27 -10.66
CA LYS A 153 0.92 7.52 -10.96
C LYS A 153 2.17 7.76 -10.11
N ILE A 154 2.54 6.81 -9.24
CA ILE A 154 3.67 6.95 -8.32
C ILE A 154 4.83 6.10 -8.84
N ALA A 155 6.01 6.71 -8.97
CA ALA A 155 7.21 6.02 -9.39
C ALA A 155 7.58 4.91 -8.39
N PRO A 156 7.89 3.67 -8.84
CA PRO A 156 8.37 2.63 -7.96
C PRO A 156 9.67 3.03 -7.27
N MET A 157 9.61 3.11 -5.94
CA MET A 157 10.76 3.45 -5.10
C MET A 157 10.70 2.66 -3.78
N LEU A 158 11.86 2.48 -3.18
CA LEU A 158 12.04 1.94 -1.84
C LEU A 158 12.45 3.07 -0.89
N LEU A 159 12.07 2.93 0.37
CA LEU A 159 12.50 3.80 1.45
C LEU A 159 12.77 2.98 2.70
N VAL A 160 13.72 3.45 3.50
CA VAL A 160 14.08 2.90 4.80
C VAL A 160 13.87 4.00 5.82
N ASP A 161 12.98 3.74 6.77
CA ASP A 161 12.72 4.62 7.91
C ASP A 161 13.35 4.01 9.17
N ARG A 162 13.74 4.85 10.13
CA ARG A 162 13.91 4.36 11.50
C ARG A 162 12.59 3.75 11.98
N ALA A 163 12.64 2.64 12.70
CA ALA A 163 11.46 2.17 13.39
C ALA A 163 11.24 3.06 14.62
N SER A 164 10.08 3.69 14.73
CA SER A 164 9.66 4.26 16.00
C SER A 164 9.32 3.12 16.95
N ALA A 165 9.64 3.28 18.24
CA ALA A 165 9.24 2.35 19.30
C ALA A 165 7.70 2.39 19.47
N GLY A 166 6.98 1.78 18.53
CA GLY A 166 5.58 1.41 18.72
C GLY A 166 5.49 0.11 19.51
N PRO A 167 4.40 -0.16 20.24
CA PRO A 167 4.24 -1.41 20.97
C PRO A 167 4.40 -2.57 19.99
N ALA A 168 5.26 -3.53 20.34
CA ALA A 168 5.55 -4.72 19.55
C ALA A 168 4.25 -5.42 19.16
N SER A 169 3.76 -5.19 17.94
CA SER A 169 2.59 -5.91 17.45
C SER A 169 3.00 -7.36 17.29
N ARG A 170 2.46 -8.22 18.17
CA ARG A 170 2.67 -9.68 18.16
C ARG A 170 2.53 -10.21 16.74
N ARG A 171 3.54 -10.94 16.28
CA ARG A 171 3.48 -11.73 15.04
C ARG A 171 2.33 -12.72 15.16
N THR A 172 1.33 -12.60 14.30
CA THR A 172 0.46 -13.75 14.01
C THR A 172 1.18 -14.58 12.97
N ILE A 173 1.53 -15.80 13.36
CA ILE A 173 2.05 -16.89 12.53
C ILE A 173 1.02 -17.23 11.45
#